data_AF-A0A2V9WVM6-F1
#
_entry.id   AF-A0A2V9WVM6-F1
#
_cell.length_a   1.000
_cell.length_b   1.000
_cell.length_c   1.000
_cell.angle_alpha   90.00
_cell.angle_beta   90.00
_cell.angle_gamma   90.00
#
_symmetry.space_group_name_H-M   'P 1'
#
loop_
_entity.id
_entity.type
_entity.pdbx_description
1 polymer ?
#
loop_
_entity_poly.entity_id
_entity_poly.type
_entity_poly.pdbx_seq_one_letter_code
_entity_poly.pdbx_strand_id
1 'polypeptide(L)'
;MKYPAEVYQPSQRGYTGLPDIDYPLHDKTIVVTRCGRICLGKKKINFSTVFAGQAVGIKEVHDDIWLVSFMDYDLGYFDLETRVLEPLENPFGPKVLPMS
;
A
#
# COMPACT_ATOMS: atom_id res chain seq x y z
N MET A 1 21.99 29.43 -23.65
CA MET A 1 21.10 28.41 -23.06
C MET A 1 21.97 27.20 -22.78
N LYS A 2 22.07 26.70 -21.54
CA LYS A 2 22.93 25.54 -21.23
C LYS A 2 22.21 24.25 -21.60
N TYR A 3 22.95 23.26 -22.10
CA TYR A 3 22.42 21.95 -22.45
C TYR A 3 22.26 21.08 -21.19
N PRO A 4 21.29 20.16 -21.14
CA PRO A 4 21.08 19.28 -19.98
C PRO A 4 22.35 18.54 -19.53
N ALA A 5 23.17 18.07 -20.47
CA ALA A 5 24.43 17.38 -20.17
C ALA A 5 25.51 18.28 -19.53
N GLU A 6 25.38 19.60 -19.64
CA GLU A 6 26.28 20.58 -19.00
C GLU A 6 25.84 20.93 -17.57
N VAL A 7 24.61 20.56 -17.20
CA VAL A 7 23.99 20.92 -15.91
C VAL A 7 23.78 19.68 -15.02
N TYR A 8 23.49 18.53 -15.63
CA TYR A 8 23.21 17.29 -14.91
C TYR A 8 24.36 16.31 -15.07
N GLN A 9 24.83 15.75 -13.96
CA GLN A 9 25.74 14.61 -13.93
C GLN A 9 24.99 13.37 -13.43
N PRO A 10 25.30 12.17 -13.94
CA PRO A 10 24.75 10.93 -13.42
C PRO A 10 25.05 10.80 -11.92
N SER A 11 24.06 10.33 -11.16
CA SER A 11 24.28 10.01 -9.75
C SER A 11 25.33 8.91 -9.62
N GLN A 12 26.31 9.11 -8.74
CA GLN A 12 27.27 8.06 -8.38
C GLN A 12 26.63 6.95 -7.55
N ARG A 13 25.45 7.20 -6.95
CA ARG A 13 24.72 6.21 -6.17
C ARG A 13 24.00 5.26 -7.12
N GLY A 14 24.53 4.03 -7.21
CA GLY A 14 23.88 2.94 -7.93
C GLY A 14 22.51 2.60 -7.31
N TYR A 15 21.54 2.29 -8.16
CA TYR A 15 20.23 1.81 -7.72
C TYR A 15 20.32 0.35 -7.34
N THR A 16 20.09 0.03 -6.06
CA THR A 16 20.20 -1.33 -5.51
C THR A 16 18.89 -2.12 -5.58
N GLY A 17 17.83 -1.55 -6.17
CA GLY A 17 16.49 -2.12 -6.12
C GLY A 17 15.71 -1.70 -4.88
N LEU A 18 14.49 -2.22 -4.77
CA LEU A 18 13.64 -2.05 -3.59
C LEU A 18 14.02 -3.10 -2.54
N PRO A 19 14.06 -2.75 -1.25
CA PRO A 19 14.25 -3.73 -0.19
C PRO A 19 13.04 -4.67 -0.10
N ASP A 20 13.27 -5.89 0.37
CA ASP A 20 12.18 -6.80 0.72
C ASP A 20 11.36 -6.21 1.88
N ILE A 21 10.03 -6.21 1.73
CA ILE A 21 9.11 -5.70 2.74
C ILE A 21 8.62 -6.88 3.57
N ASP A 22 8.79 -6.78 4.89
CA ASP A 22 8.27 -7.75 5.85
C ASP A 22 7.28 -7.08 6.81
N TYR A 23 6.28 -7.84 7.25
CA TYR A 23 5.19 -7.37 8.12
C TYR A 23 5.10 -8.22 9.39
N PRO A 24 6.10 -8.16 10.29
CA PRO A 24 6.18 -9.05 11.44
C PRO A 24 5.10 -8.80 12.51
N LEU A 25 4.43 -7.63 12.47
CA LEU A 25 3.35 -7.25 13.39
C LEU A 25 1.95 -7.57 12.84
N HIS A 26 1.87 -8.14 11.65
CA HIS A 26 0.63 -8.52 10.96
C HIS A 26 0.44 -10.03 11.03
N ASP A 27 -0.82 -10.47 10.98
CA ASP A 27 -1.15 -11.89 11.08
C ASP A 27 -0.77 -12.66 9.80
N LYS A 28 -0.90 -11.99 8.64
CA LYS A 28 -0.57 -12.57 7.34
C LYS A 28 0.00 -11.52 6.39
N THR A 29 0.97 -11.94 5.60
CA THR A 29 1.45 -11.19 4.43
C THR A 29 0.87 -11.84 3.18
N ILE A 30 0.16 -11.06 2.35
CA ILE A 30 -0.47 -11.55 1.13
C ILE A 30 0.03 -10.73 -0.06
N VAL A 31 0.40 -11.43 -1.14
CA VAL A 31 0.71 -10.79 -2.42
C VAL A 31 -0.59 -10.49 -3.15
N VAL A 32 -0.80 -9.22 -3.48
CA VAL A 32 -1.99 -8.77 -4.20
C VAL A 32 -1.93 -9.32 -5.63
N THR A 33 -3.05 -9.92 -6.06
CA THR A 33 -3.16 -10.47 -7.41
C THR A 33 -3.09 -9.40 -8.48
N ARG A 34 -2.78 -9.80 -9.73
CA ARG A 34 -2.69 -8.88 -10.87
C ARG A 34 -3.95 -8.03 -11.10
N CYS A 35 -5.12 -8.54 -10.73
CA CYS A 35 -6.39 -7.81 -10.86
C CYS A 35 -6.73 -6.93 -9.64
N GLY A 36 -5.80 -6.72 -8.71
CA GLY A 36 -5.99 -5.85 -7.55
C GLY A 36 -6.86 -6.44 -6.46
N ARG A 37 -6.88 -7.78 -6.33
CA ARG A 37 -7.66 -8.48 -5.31
C ARG A 37 -6.77 -9.16 -4.30
N ILE A 38 -7.19 -9.13 -3.04
CA ILE A 38 -6.61 -9.93 -1.95
C ILE A 38 -7.39 -11.24 -1.88
N CYS A 39 -6.68 -12.37 -1.90
CA CYS A 39 -7.28 -13.70 -1.81
C CYS A 39 -7.02 -14.29 -0.42
N LEU A 40 -8.08 -14.40 0.38
CA LEU A 40 -8.03 -15.00 1.72
C LEU A 40 -8.85 -16.28 1.72
N GLY A 41 -8.18 -17.43 1.60
CA GLY A 41 -8.84 -18.73 1.43
C GLY A 41 -9.70 -18.75 0.16
N LYS A 42 -11.02 -18.94 0.32
CA LYS A 42 -12.00 -18.92 -0.79
C LYS A 42 -12.60 -17.54 -1.07
N LYS A 43 -12.27 -16.53 -0.25
CA LYS A 43 -12.82 -15.17 -0.36
C LYS A 43 -11.86 -14.30 -1.18
N LYS A 44 -12.43 -13.46 -2.05
CA LYS A 44 -11.72 -12.49 -2.89
C LYS A 44 -12.21 -11.10 -2.52
N ILE A 45 -11.32 -10.27 -1.98
CA ILE A 45 -11.60 -8.90 -1.56
C ILE A 45 -11.15 -7.94 -2.65
N ASN A 46 -12.01 -6.98 -3.00
CA ASN A 46 -11.67 -5.90 -3.93
C ASN A 46 -10.82 -4.87 -3.20
N PHE A 47 -9.59 -4.68 -3.68
CA PHE A 47 -8.61 -3.79 -3.07
C PHE A 47 -8.22 -2.69 -4.07
N SER A 48 -7.08 -2.82 -4.75
CA SER A 48 -6.68 -1.90 -5.81
C SER A 48 -5.64 -2.53 -6.72
N THR A 49 -5.71 -2.21 -8.02
CA THR A 49 -4.75 -2.68 -9.04
C THR A 49 -3.39 -2.03 -8.90
N VAL A 50 -3.28 -0.90 -8.21
CA VAL A 50 -2.01 -0.19 -7.98
C VAL A 50 -1.02 -1.05 -7.20
N PHE A 51 -1.52 -1.92 -6.32
CA PHE A 51 -0.71 -2.81 -5.51
C PHE A 51 -0.48 -4.18 -6.15
N ALA A 52 -0.87 -4.38 -7.42
CA ALA A 52 -0.69 -5.66 -8.09
C ALA A 52 0.76 -6.15 -8.03
N GLY A 53 0.96 -7.37 -7.50
CA GLY A 53 2.28 -7.97 -7.32
C GLY A 53 3.05 -7.51 -6.08
N GLN A 54 2.50 -6.60 -5.29
CA GLN A 54 3.08 -6.15 -4.02
C GLN A 54 2.59 -7.00 -2.85
N ALA A 55 3.46 -7.17 -1.86
CA ALA A 55 3.11 -7.78 -0.58
C ALA A 55 2.47 -6.74 0.34
N VAL A 56 1.29 -7.06 0.87
CA VAL A 56 0.58 -6.24 1.87
C VAL A 56 0.43 -7.04 3.16
N GLY A 57 0.54 -6.36 4.29
CA GLY A 57 0.25 -6.92 5.61
C GLY A 57 -1.24 -6.84 5.88
N ILE A 58 -1.83 -7.92 6.37
CA ILE A 58 -3.20 -7.92 6.88
C ILE A 58 -3.23 -8.36 8.34
N LYS A 59 -4.05 -7.67 9.13
CA LYS A 59 -4.21 -7.92 10.56
C LYS A 59 -5.68 -7.98 10.92
N GLU A 60 -6.09 -9.03 11.63
CA GLU A 60 -7.45 -9.15 12.15
C GLU A 60 -7.58 -8.26 13.39
N VAL A 61 -8.45 -7.26 13.32
CA VAL A 61 -8.64 -6.27 14.40
C VAL A 61 -9.92 -6.56 15.18
N HIS A 62 -10.91 -7.16 14.51
CA HIS A 62 -12.16 -7.61 15.09
C HIS A 62 -12.70 -8.80 14.29
N ASP A 63 -13.75 -9.46 14.79
CA ASP A 63 -14.38 -10.61 14.15
C ASP A 63 -14.73 -10.29 12.69
N ASP A 64 -14.08 -11.00 11.75
CA ASP A 64 -14.21 -10.83 10.30
C ASP A 64 -13.82 -9.43 9.75
N ILE A 65 -13.22 -8.54 10.56
CA ILE A 65 -12.73 -7.22 10.16
C ILE A 65 -11.20 -7.18 10.17
N TRP A 66 -10.65 -6.87 9.01
CA TRP A 66 -9.23 -6.93 8.73
C TRP A 66 -8.69 -5.55 8.34
N LEU A 67 -7.59 -5.14 8.96
CA LEU A 67 -6.80 -3.99 8.56
C LEU A 67 -5.81 -4.40 7.46
N VAL A 68 -5.69 -3.58 6.43
CA VAL A 68 -4.65 -3.69 5.39
C VAL A 68 -3.64 -2.59 5.58
N SER A 69 -2.36 -2.96 5.67
CA SER A 69 -1.24 -2.04 5.70
C SER A 69 -0.28 -2.32 4.56
N PHE A 70 0.30 -1.25 4.03
CA PHE A 70 1.39 -1.31 3.06
C PHE A 70 2.54 -0.43 3.56
N MET A 71 3.71 -1.04 3.73
CA MET A 71 4.86 -0.44 4.42
C MET A 71 4.43 0.08 5.81
N ASP A 72 4.71 1.34 6.11
CA ASP A 72 4.39 2.01 7.38
C ASP A 72 2.98 2.64 7.39
N TYR A 73 2.16 2.39 6.38
CA TYR A 73 0.86 3.02 6.21
C TYR A 73 -0.30 2.03 6.29
N ASP A 74 -1.23 2.35 7.17
CA ASP A 74 -2.53 1.71 7.23
C ASP A 74 -3.43 2.29 6.14
N LEU A 75 -3.91 1.43 5.24
CA LEU A 75 -4.65 1.84 4.05
C LEU A 75 -6.16 1.86 4.28
N GLY A 76 -6.66 0.89 5.05
CA GLY A 76 -8.09 0.69 5.19
C GLY A 76 -8.44 -0.61 5.88
N TYR A 77 -9.73 -0.75 6.17
CA TYR A 77 -10.31 -1.98 6.67
C TYR A 77 -11.04 -2.70 5.55
N PHE A 78 -11.17 -4.02 5.64
CA PHE A 78 -12.15 -4.77 4.86
C PHE A 78 -12.81 -5.78 5.77
N ASP A 79 -14.07 -6.07 5.48
CA ASP A 79 -14.76 -7.20 6.07
C ASP A 79 -14.87 -8.36 5.05
N LEU A 80 -15.19 -9.54 5.57
CA LEU A 80 -15.34 -10.73 4.74
C LEU A 80 -16.74 -10.93 4.13
N GLU A 81 -17.69 -10.02 4.37
CA GLU A 81 -19.08 -10.04 3.88
C GLU A 81 -19.24 -9.15 2.63
N THR A 82 -18.98 -7.85 2.77
CA THR A 82 -18.95 -6.83 1.72
C THR A 82 -17.80 -7.08 0.74
N ARG A 83 -16.65 -7.59 1.23
CA ARG A 83 -15.45 -7.89 0.42
C ARG A 83 -14.92 -6.66 -0.34
N VAL A 84 -15.08 -5.48 0.24
CA VAL A 84 -14.57 -4.21 -0.29
C VAL A 84 -13.72 -3.55 0.78
N LEU A 85 -12.64 -2.89 0.35
CA LEU A 85 -11.82 -2.06 1.24
C LEU A 85 -12.53 -0.72 1.53
N GLU A 86 -12.71 -0.41 2.80
CA GLU A 86 -13.04 0.90 3.31
C GLU A 86 -11.76 1.67 3.66
N PRO A 87 -11.42 2.73 2.92
CA PRO A 87 -10.18 3.46 3.11
C PRO A 87 -10.18 4.26 4.43
N LEU A 88 -9.02 4.34 5.06
CA LEU A 88 -8.78 5.24 6.19
C LEU A 88 -8.65 6.71 5.74
N GLU A 89 -8.59 7.62 6.72
CA GLU A 89 -8.26 9.02 6.44
C GLU A 89 -6.94 9.13 5.70
N ASN A 90 -6.93 9.90 4.60
CA ASN A 90 -5.75 10.03 3.75
C ASN A 90 -4.63 10.80 4.48
N PRO A 91 -3.51 10.15 4.85
CA PRO A 91 -2.41 10.82 5.54
C PRO A 91 -1.67 11.83 4.65
N PHE A 92 -1.85 11.74 3.33
CA PHE A 92 -1.28 12.64 2.31
C PHE A 92 -2.27 13.73 1.87
N GLY A 93 -3.43 13.84 2.51
CA GLY A 93 -4.40 14.89 2.22
C GLY A 93 -3.83 16.29 2.50
N PRO A 94 -4.26 17.32 1.74
CA PRO A 94 -3.83 18.68 1.99
C PRO A 94 -4.30 19.13 3.38
N LYS A 95 -3.35 19.39 4.29
CA LYS A 95 -3.63 20.01 5.59
C LYS A 95 -3.87 21.51 5.40
N VAL A 96 -5.04 21.87 4.91
CA VAL A 96 -5.42 23.29 4.80
C VAL A 96 -5.81 23.81 6.18
N LEU A 97 -5.09 24.82 6.66
CA LEU A 97 -5.52 25.61 7.82
C LEU A 97 -6.63 26.56 7.34
N PRO A 98 -7.69 26.80 8.14
CA PRO A 98 -8.70 27.78 7.78
C PRO A 98 -8.03 29.14 7.61
N MET A 99 -8.17 29.75 6.43
CA MET A 99 -7.82 31.16 6.26
C MET A 99 -8.80 31.97 7.10
N SER A 100 -8.25 32.76 8.03
CA SER A 100 -9.03 33.68 8.88
C SER A 100 -9.65 34.81 8.09
#